data_AF-A0AAU1NRS3-F1
#
_entry.id   AF-A0AAU1NRS3-F1
#
_cell.length_a   1.000
_cell.length_b   1.000
_cell.length_c   1.000
_cell.angle_alpha   90.00
_cell.angle_beta   90.00
_cell.angle_gamma   90.00
#
_symmetry.space_group_name_H-M   'P 1'
#
loop_
_entity.id
_entity.type
_entity.pdbx_description
1 polymer ?
#
loop_
_entity_poly.entity_id
_entity_poly.type
_entity_poly.pdbx_seq_one_letter_code
_entity_poly.pdbx_strand_id
1 'polypeptide(L)'
;MSLSTEDLLRLTVSALMSRTGERQGDLAAALGQAQAQVSRKQNGKQHWTLEDVDRLAAHYGLGVLDLLAGPTRAVTALADDAQGALPLPVPPTAPAAVVVSVPRGVAPSGPCVLCGQVATDEVEGIWQHLSSEECAEALDAAAESHGDNLDQAPAPEAVSVPATCAPVAPEGVQQGLERPESEPAAAAPATAAVVPACVPAEDSTVAPADAEACAAASAAVDQAPAASRVPGYASETLVDQIHARVRDVLAWSQGDIEAAQTALIKTAIPDVMALFERSRVGGRYAHSKFPPTDDILRKKSQKGADEIWEGRPKWRNRAAFDAAKKGERIEVAALDMNAAYLSAFKCWLPVGKLVEDTTGVHDPKRSGVYQITPPVWEHTDLPNPLGARKEPGPVWVPDSVVRLLLDCAKWGLCKAPEIHRAMLSGATENLLEKLRRALAETRDTAITENEEIVVEYVKSMYSKFVSTIGESSANTDIRRPDWMHIIRSKAFTNLWRKAYKANKAGLTVIEISGTDELHVAGNWQPVFPQGRALNQVKAKNTYTLGGNR
;
A
#
# COMPACT_ATOMS: atom_id res chain seq x y z
N MET A 1 -21.19 16.36 -10.62
CA MET A 1 -22.15 15.25 -10.81
C MET A 1 -21.53 14.30 -11.81
N SER A 2 -21.24 13.07 -11.41
CA SER A 2 -20.70 12.04 -12.31
C SER A 2 -21.82 11.54 -13.23
N LEU A 3 -21.56 11.46 -14.53
CA LEU A 3 -22.46 10.81 -15.49
C LEU A 3 -22.62 9.33 -15.12
N SER A 4 -23.85 8.83 -15.08
CA SER A 4 -24.07 7.39 -14.92
C SER A 4 -23.68 6.64 -16.19
N THR A 5 -23.43 5.33 -16.08
CA THR A 5 -23.16 4.45 -17.23
C THR A 5 -24.27 4.56 -18.28
N GLU A 6 -25.51 4.71 -17.82
CA GLU A 6 -26.66 4.82 -18.71
C GLU A 6 -26.74 6.20 -19.40
N ASP A 7 -26.34 7.27 -18.72
CA ASP A 7 -26.18 8.60 -19.33
C ASP A 7 -25.10 8.58 -20.42
N LEU A 8 -23.99 7.89 -20.17
CA LEU A 8 -22.91 7.70 -21.14
C LEU A 8 -23.38 6.88 -22.35
N LEU A 9 -24.16 5.82 -22.13
CA LEU A 9 -24.75 5.02 -23.20
C LEU A 9 -25.69 5.85 -24.08
N ARG A 10 -26.54 6.69 -23.49
CA ARG A 10 -27.46 7.58 -24.25
C ARG A 10 -26.70 8.56 -25.15
N LEU A 11 -25.61 9.14 -24.63
CA LEU A 11 -24.72 10.01 -25.40
C LEU A 11 -24.05 9.23 -26.54
N THR A 12 -23.63 7.99 -26.28
CA THR A 12 -23.00 7.13 -27.28
C THR A 12 -23.95 6.77 -28.41
N VAL A 13 -25.16 6.32 -28.10
CA VAL A 13 -26.19 6.00 -29.10
C VAL A 13 -26.55 7.25 -29.92
N SER A 14 -26.63 8.43 -29.27
CA SER A 14 -26.90 9.69 -29.98
C SER A 14 -25.78 10.06 -30.97
N ALA A 15 -24.52 9.82 -30.59
CA ALA A 15 -23.37 10.08 -31.44
C ALA A 15 -23.31 9.09 -32.62
N LEU A 16 -23.59 7.81 -32.39
CA LEU A 16 -23.63 6.77 -33.44
C LEU A 16 -24.74 7.06 -34.46
N MET A 17 -25.97 7.34 -34.00
CA MET A 17 -27.07 7.72 -34.89
C MET A 17 -26.74 8.97 -35.73
N SER A 18 -26.10 9.97 -35.12
CA SER A 18 -25.67 11.18 -35.83
C SER A 18 -24.59 10.88 -36.87
N ARG A 19 -23.70 9.93 -36.58
CA ARG A 19 -22.59 9.53 -37.46
C ARG A 19 -23.05 8.69 -38.65
N THR A 20 -24.02 7.79 -38.44
CA THR A 20 -24.59 6.90 -39.46
C THR A 20 -25.73 7.55 -40.25
N GLY A 21 -26.27 8.67 -39.76
CA GLY A 21 -27.44 9.34 -40.35
C GLY A 21 -28.77 8.68 -40.02
N GLU A 22 -28.79 7.71 -39.10
CA GLU A 22 -29.98 6.99 -38.67
C GLU A 22 -30.90 7.84 -37.80
N ARG A 23 -32.21 7.63 -37.96
CA ARG A 23 -33.24 8.18 -37.08
C ARG A 23 -33.65 7.14 -36.05
N GLN A 24 -34.36 7.59 -34.99
CA GLN A 24 -34.83 6.68 -33.94
C GLN A 24 -35.73 5.55 -34.45
N GLY A 25 -36.42 5.77 -35.58
CA GLY A 25 -37.23 4.73 -36.24
C GLY A 25 -36.37 3.61 -36.85
N ASP A 26 -35.24 3.96 -37.44
CA ASP A 26 -34.31 3.01 -38.07
C ASP A 26 -33.63 2.15 -37.00
N LEU A 27 -33.17 2.79 -35.91
CA LEU A 27 -32.63 2.11 -34.75
C LEU A 27 -33.66 1.19 -34.07
N ALA A 28 -34.91 1.64 -33.95
CA ALA A 28 -35.97 0.84 -33.36
C ALA A 28 -36.28 -0.42 -34.19
N ALA A 29 -36.28 -0.30 -35.52
CA ALA A 29 -36.45 -1.43 -36.42
C ALA A 29 -35.33 -2.48 -36.25
N ALA A 30 -34.07 -2.03 -36.14
CA ALA A 30 -32.93 -2.91 -35.93
C ALA A 30 -32.95 -3.64 -34.58
N LEU A 31 -33.43 -2.99 -33.53
CA LEU A 31 -33.53 -3.57 -32.19
C LEU A 31 -34.77 -4.45 -31.99
N GLY A 32 -35.68 -4.51 -32.97
CA GLY A 32 -36.98 -5.18 -32.86
C GLY A 32 -37.91 -4.51 -31.84
N GLN A 33 -37.85 -3.18 -31.72
CA GLN A 33 -38.59 -2.38 -30.74
C GLN A 33 -39.47 -1.33 -31.41
N ALA A 34 -40.46 -0.82 -30.69
CA ALA A 34 -41.21 0.34 -31.14
C ALA A 34 -40.37 1.62 -30.97
N GLN A 35 -40.47 2.57 -31.90
CA GLN A 35 -39.78 3.87 -31.82
C GLN A 35 -40.04 4.59 -30.48
N ALA A 36 -41.27 4.47 -29.95
CA ALA A 36 -41.62 5.05 -28.65
C ALA A 36 -40.81 4.45 -27.48
N GLN A 37 -40.40 3.18 -27.55
CA GLN A 37 -39.54 2.54 -26.55
C GLN A 37 -38.12 3.11 -26.62
N VAL A 38 -37.53 3.19 -27.82
CA VAL A 38 -36.20 3.80 -28.03
C VAL A 38 -36.20 5.26 -27.59
N SER A 39 -37.26 6.01 -27.89
CA SER A 39 -37.39 7.41 -27.46
C SER A 39 -37.45 7.56 -25.94
N ARG A 40 -38.23 6.72 -25.23
CA ARG A 40 -38.24 6.72 -23.76
C ARG A 40 -36.88 6.33 -23.18
N LYS A 41 -36.22 5.36 -23.80
CA LYS A 41 -34.86 4.92 -23.48
C LYS A 41 -33.77 5.91 -23.85
N GLN A 42 -33.99 6.89 -24.72
CA GLN A 42 -33.04 7.99 -24.94
C GLN A 42 -33.30 9.19 -24.03
N ASN A 43 -34.54 9.41 -23.58
CA ASN A 43 -34.95 10.57 -22.78
C ASN A 43 -34.99 10.39 -21.25
N GLY A 44 -34.44 9.29 -20.73
CA GLY A 44 -34.30 9.02 -19.29
C GLY A 44 -35.51 8.32 -18.68
N LYS A 45 -36.54 8.01 -19.47
CA LYS A 45 -37.85 7.55 -18.97
C LYS A 45 -37.98 6.04 -18.88
N GLN A 46 -37.02 5.31 -19.43
CA GLN A 46 -36.95 3.86 -19.39
C GLN A 46 -35.47 3.44 -19.47
N HIS A 47 -35.14 2.33 -18.80
CA HIS A 47 -33.77 1.82 -18.75
C HIS A 47 -33.39 1.04 -20.01
N TRP A 48 -32.12 1.12 -20.39
CA TRP A 48 -31.49 0.18 -21.31
C TRP A 48 -31.17 -1.13 -20.58
N THR A 49 -31.69 -2.25 -21.08
CA THR A 49 -31.34 -3.58 -20.57
C THR A 49 -30.02 -4.05 -21.19
N LEU A 50 -29.36 -5.05 -20.59
CA LEU A 50 -28.14 -5.63 -21.17
C LEU A 50 -28.41 -6.26 -22.53
N GLU A 51 -29.57 -6.90 -22.72
CA GLU A 51 -29.97 -7.43 -24.02
C GLU A 51 -30.11 -6.32 -25.08
N ASP A 52 -30.55 -5.12 -24.70
CA ASP A 52 -30.56 -3.99 -25.62
C ASP A 52 -29.15 -3.52 -25.98
N VAL A 53 -28.21 -3.58 -25.04
CA VAL A 53 -26.80 -3.22 -25.27
C VAL A 53 -26.17 -4.21 -26.25
N ASP A 54 -26.45 -5.51 -26.11
CA ASP A 54 -25.99 -6.54 -27.04
C ASP A 54 -26.55 -6.30 -28.45
N ARG A 55 -27.85 -5.98 -28.57
CA ARG A 55 -28.49 -5.66 -29.86
C ARG A 55 -27.95 -4.38 -30.47
N LEU A 56 -27.65 -3.35 -29.67
CA LEU A 56 -27.01 -2.11 -30.12
C LEU A 56 -25.59 -2.36 -30.64
N ALA A 57 -24.81 -3.15 -29.91
CA ALA A 57 -23.45 -3.51 -30.30
C ALA A 57 -23.46 -4.30 -31.61
N ALA A 58 -24.34 -5.30 -31.74
CA ALA A 58 -24.52 -6.06 -32.96
C ALA A 58 -24.97 -5.19 -34.15
N HIS A 59 -25.92 -4.26 -33.95
CA HIS A 59 -26.41 -3.36 -34.99
C HIS A 59 -25.30 -2.47 -35.56
N TYR A 60 -24.46 -1.91 -34.70
CA TYR A 60 -23.36 -1.02 -35.11
C TYR A 60 -22.06 -1.77 -35.46
N GLY A 61 -22.02 -3.10 -35.38
CA GLY A 61 -20.80 -3.88 -35.60
C GLY A 61 -19.70 -3.63 -34.55
N LEU A 62 -20.07 -3.21 -33.35
CA LEU A 62 -19.15 -2.82 -32.28
C LEU A 62 -19.01 -3.91 -31.23
N GLY A 63 -17.87 -3.95 -30.55
CA GLY A 63 -17.77 -4.64 -29.27
C GLY A 63 -18.61 -3.94 -28.20
N VAL A 64 -19.29 -4.70 -27.33
CA VAL A 64 -20.11 -4.16 -26.23
C VAL A 64 -19.33 -3.19 -25.34
N LEU A 65 -18.04 -3.47 -25.10
CA LEU A 65 -17.18 -2.58 -24.31
C LEU A 65 -16.83 -1.28 -25.05
N ASP A 66 -16.68 -1.31 -26.38
CA ASP A 66 -16.45 -0.09 -27.17
C ASP A 66 -17.70 0.81 -27.18
N LEU A 67 -18.89 0.19 -27.18
CA LEU A 67 -20.17 0.90 -27.02
C LEU A 67 -20.31 1.53 -25.63
N LEU A 68 -19.93 0.83 -24.56
CA LEU A 68 -20.04 1.34 -23.18
C LEU A 68 -18.91 2.29 -22.77
N ALA A 69 -17.79 2.29 -23.49
CA ALA A 69 -16.64 3.17 -23.23
C ALA A 69 -16.92 4.65 -23.58
N GLY A 70 -18.00 4.95 -24.32
CA GLY A 70 -18.46 6.30 -24.59
C GLY A 70 -18.46 6.71 -26.06
N PRO A 71 -19.01 7.91 -26.38
CA PRO A 71 -19.30 8.33 -27.74
C PRO A 71 -18.05 8.43 -28.63
N THR A 72 -16.94 8.94 -28.11
CA THR A 72 -15.69 9.05 -28.88
C THR A 72 -15.17 7.69 -29.29
N ARG A 73 -15.14 6.72 -28.35
CA ARG A 73 -14.60 5.38 -28.62
C ARG A 73 -15.47 4.62 -29.61
N ALA A 74 -16.79 4.65 -29.43
CA ALA A 74 -17.72 3.98 -30.32
C ALA A 74 -17.69 4.54 -31.76
N VAL A 75 -17.61 5.87 -31.92
CA VAL A 75 -17.53 6.51 -33.24
C VAL A 75 -16.18 6.24 -33.92
N THR A 76 -15.08 6.16 -33.17
CA THR A 76 -13.77 5.77 -33.73
C THR A 76 -13.75 4.31 -34.15
N ALA A 77 -14.25 3.40 -33.31
CA ALA A 77 -14.32 1.98 -33.65
C ALA A 77 -15.19 1.71 -34.88
N LEU A 78 -16.28 2.48 -35.06
CA LEU A 78 -17.11 2.43 -36.28
C LEU A 78 -16.36 2.90 -37.54
N ALA A 79 -15.34 3.77 -37.39
CA ALA A 79 -14.53 4.26 -38.51
C ALA A 79 -13.43 3.27 -38.93
N ASP A 80 -12.89 2.50 -37.98
CA ASP A 80 -11.84 1.50 -38.25
C ASP A 80 -12.37 0.31 -39.04
N ASP A 81 -13.64 -0.07 -38.85
CA ASP A 81 -14.27 -1.19 -39.57
C ASP A 81 -14.59 -0.87 -41.05
N ALA A 82 -14.71 0.41 -41.41
CA ALA A 82 -14.87 0.84 -42.80
C ALA A 82 -13.61 0.65 -43.66
N GLN A 83 -12.47 0.35 -43.04
CA GLN A 83 -11.16 0.17 -43.73
C GLN A 83 -10.67 -1.29 -43.72
N GLY A 84 -11.48 -2.25 -43.24
CA GLY A 84 -11.00 -3.61 -43.00
C GLY A 84 -12.04 -4.72 -43.11
N ALA A 85 -12.89 -4.74 -44.14
CA ALA A 85 -13.83 -5.85 -44.34
C ALA A 85 -13.19 -7.02 -45.12
N LEU A 86 -12.78 -8.08 -44.40
CA LEU A 86 -12.82 -9.46 -44.90
C LEU A 86 -13.71 -10.29 -43.96
N PRO A 87 -14.68 -11.06 -44.48
CA PRO A 87 -15.65 -11.76 -43.65
C PRO A 87 -15.04 -12.99 -42.97
N LEU A 88 -15.26 -13.13 -41.67
CA LEU A 88 -14.97 -14.36 -40.92
C LEU A 88 -16.02 -15.44 -41.27
N PRO A 89 -15.61 -16.72 -41.41
CA PRO A 89 -16.52 -17.82 -41.72
C PRO A 89 -17.31 -18.27 -40.48
N VAL A 90 -18.62 -18.46 -40.68
CA VAL A 90 -19.56 -19.03 -39.70
C VAL A 90 -19.30 -20.54 -39.57
N PRO A 91 -19.18 -21.11 -38.34
CA PRO A 91 -19.06 -22.56 -38.15
C PRO A 91 -20.42 -23.26 -38.34
N PRO A 92 -20.45 -24.51 -38.86
CA PRO A 92 -21.69 -25.23 -39.11
C PRO A 92 -22.34 -25.79 -37.84
N THR A 93 -23.66 -25.77 -37.83
CA THR A 93 -24.56 -26.24 -36.77
C THR A 93 -24.53 -27.77 -36.63
N ALA A 94 -24.30 -28.29 -35.42
CA ALA A 94 -24.38 -29.71 -35.10
C ALA A 94 -25.84 -30.14 -34.82
N PRO A 95 -26.25 -31.38 -35.14
CA PRO A 95 -27.63 -31.83 -34.96
C PRO A 95 -27.93 -32.23 -33.50
N ALA A 96 -29.20 -32.05 -33.11
CA ALA A 96 -29.72 -32.28 -31.77
C ALA A 96 -29.66 -33.76 -31.34
N ALA A 97 -29.08 -34.01 -30.16
CA ALA A 97 -29.12 -35.30 -29.50
C ALA A 97 -30.32 -35.38 -28.54
N VAL A 98 -31.01 -36.51 -28.60
CA VAL A 98 -32.18 -36.87 -27.77
C VAL A 98 -31.73 -37.11 -26.33
N VAL A 99 -32.37 -36.43 -25.37
CA VAL A 99 -32.11 -36.62 -23.94
C VAL A 99 -32.98 -37.76 -23.41
N VAL A 100 -32.33 -38.83 -22.93
CA VAL A 100 -32.96 -39.89 -22.13
C VAL A 100 -32.78 -39.55 -20.66
N SER A 101 -33.88 -39.48 -19.90
CA SER A 101 -33.91 -39.16 -18.48
C SER A 101 -33.59 -40.39 -17.61
N VAL A 102 -32.54 -40.30 -16.80
CA VAL A 102 -32.19 -41.24 -15.71
C VAL A 102 -32.66 -40.64 -14.37
N PRO A 103 -33.16 -41.42 -13.40
CA PRO A 103 -33.62 -40.87 -12.12
C PRO A 103 -32.43 -40.33 -11.31
N ARG A 104 -32.57 -39.10 -10.82
CA ARG A 104 -31.54 -38.35 -10.09
C ARG A 104 -31.41 -38.90 -8.66
N GLY A 105 -30.26 -39.50 -8.35
CA GLY A 105 -29.83 -39.70 -6.96
C GLY A 105 -29.53 -38.34 -6.31
N VAL A 106 -29.70 -38.26 -4.98
CA VAL A 106 -29.44 -37.05 -4.19
C VAL A 106 -28.00 -36.59 -4.42
N ALA A 107 -27.83 -35.38 -4.94
CA ALA A 107 -26.52 -34.80 -5.25
C ALA A 107 -25.77 -34.47 -3.95
N PRO A 108 -24.44 -34.64 -3.90
CA PRO A 108 -23.64 -34.16 -2.79
C PRO A 108 -23.74 -32.62 -2.69
N SER A 109 -23.80 -32.10 -1.47
CA SER A 109 -23.83 -30.68 -1.16
C SER A 109 -22.94 -30.39 0.05
N GLY A 110 -22.29 -29.23 0.08
CA GLY A 110 -21.40 -28.80 1.18
C GLY A 110 -21.51 -27.29 1.46
N PRO A 111 -20.92 -26.78 2.55
CA PRO A 111 -21.05 -25.37 2.91
C PRO A 111 -20.26 -24.49 1.95
N CYS A 112 -20.92 -23.49 1.38
CA CYS A 112 -20.36 -22.49 0.51
C CYS A 112 -19.27 -21.69 1.24
N VAL A 113 -18.06 -21.64 0.70
CA VAL A 113 -16.94 -20.90 1.31
C VAL A 113 -17.19 -19.38 1.36
N LEU A 114 -18.11 -18.86 0.54
CA LEU A 114 -18.39 -17.43 0.41
C LEU A 114 -19.44 -16.94 1.41
N CYS A 115 -20.52 -17.70 1.63
CA CYS A 115 -21.65 -17.29 2.48
C CYS A 115 -21.96 -18.27 3.62
N GLY A 116 -21.32 -19.45 3.67
CA GLY A 116 -21.56 -20.48 4.68
C GLY A 116 -22.82 -21.32 4.47
N GLN A 117 -23.68 -20.97 3.51
CA GLN A 117 -24.92 -21.71 3.21
C GLN A 117 -24.65 -22.93 2.32
N VAL A 118 -25.57 -23.89 2.30
CA VAL A 118 -25.40 -25.13 1.52
C VAL A 118 -25.33 -24.83 0.02
N ALA A 119 -24.22 -25.21 -0.62
CA ALA A 119 -24.01 -25.16 -2.05
C ALA A 119 -23.97 -26.58 -2.65
N THR A 120 -24.48 -26.70 -3.87
CA THR A 120 -24.46 -27.95 -4.66
C THR A 120 -23.33 -28.01 -5.67
N ASP A 121 -22.60 -26.92 -5.84
CA ASP A 121 -21.52 -26.81 -6.80
C ASP A 121 -20.15 -26.86 -6.10
N GLU A 122 -19.28 -27.70 -6.64
CA GLU A 122 -17.91 -27.88 -6.18
C GLU A 122 -16.96 -27.40 -7.28
N VAL A 123 -16.19 -26.36 -6.98
CA VAL A 123 -15.19 -25.81 -7.88
C VAL A 123 -13.82 -26.07 -7.29
N GLU A 124 -13.02 -26.88 -7.99
CA GLU A 124 -11.66 -27.25 -7.56
C GLU A 124 -11.56 -27.85 -6.15
N GLY A 125 -12.57 -28.62 -5.71
CA GLY A 125 -12.56 -29.24 -4.37
C GLY A 125 -13.25 -28.42 -3.28
N ILE A 126 -13.79 -27.25 -3.61
CA ILE A 126 -14.38 -26.30 -2.67
C ILE A 126 -15.83 -26.03 -3.05
N TRP A 127 -16.74 -26.24 -2.09
CA TRP A 127 -18.16 -25.95 -2.26
C TRP A 127 -18.38 -24.43 -2.30
N GLN A 128 -19.01 -23.95 -3.37
CA GLN A 128 -19.38 -22.54 -3.52
C GLN A 128 -20.52 -22.35 -4.52
N HIS A 129 -21.29 -21.28 -4.39
CA HIS A 129 -22.21 -20.85 -5.45
C HIS A 129 -21.43 -20.27 -6.62
N LEU A 130 -21.98 -20.39 -7.83
CA LEU A 130 -21.31 -19.94 -9.05
C LEU A 130 -21.49 -18.43 -9.28
N SER A 131 -22.45 -17.81 -8.57
CA SER A 131 -22.65 -16.37 -8.57
C SER A 131 -22.85 -15.78 -7.17
N SER A 132 -22.68 -14.46 -7.07
CA SER A 132 -22.98 -13.70 -5.85
C SER A 132 -24.48 -13.55 -5.59
N GLU A 133 -25.31 -13.63 -6.63
CA GLU A 133 -26.76 -13.57 -6.52
C GLU A 133 -27.29 -14.85 -5.85
N GLU A 134 -26.79 -16.02 -6.25
CA GLU A 134 -27.06 -17.30 -5.58
C GLU A 134 -26.62 -17.30 -4.10
N CYS A 135 -25.51 -16.63 -3.78
CA CYS A 135 -25.11 -16.44 -2.38
C CYS A 135 -26.09 -15.56 -1.59
N ALA A 136 -26.62 -14.51 -2.21
CA ALA A 136 -27.58 -13.62 -1.56
C ALA A 136 -28.94 -14.31 -1.36
N GLU A 137 -29.43 -15.01 -2.38
CA GLU A 137 -30.67 -15.78 -2.30
C GLU A 137 -30.60 -16.88 -1.24
N ALA A 138 -29.46 -17.58 -1.13
CA ALA A 138 -29.28 -18.59 -0.09
C ALA A 138 -29.24 -18.00 1.33
N LEU A 139 -28.73 -16.78 1.49
CA LEU A 139 -28.73 -16.07 2.77
C LEU A 139 -30.13 -15.58 3.15
N ASP A 140 -30.89 -15.09 2.18
CA ASP A 140 -32.27 -14.66 2.38
C ASP A 140 -33.17 -15.85 2.76
N ALA A 141 -33.03 -16.99 2.07
CA ALA A 141 -33.74 -18.22 2.40
C ALA A 141 -33.38 -18.76 3.80
N ALA A 142 -32.11 -18.64 4.22
CA ALA A 142 -31.68 -19.00 5.57
C ALA A 142 -32.29 -18.08 6.64
N ALA A 143 -32.41 -16.78 6.36
CA ALA A 143 -33.05 -15.81 7.25
C ALA A 143 -34.56 -16.08 7.40
N GLU A 144 -35.25 -16.48 6.33
CA GLU A 144 -36.67 -16.85 6.37
C GLU A 144 -36.90 -18.14 7.19
N SER A 145 -36.02 -19.14 7.08
CA SER A 145 -36.11 -20.39 7.85
C SER A 145 -35.88 -20.22 9.36
N HIS A 146 -35.25 -19.13 9.79
CA HIS A 146 -35.07 -18.80 11.22
C HIS A 146 -36.24 -17.98 11.80
N GLY A 147 -37.20 -17.53 10.98
CA GLY A 147 -38.37 -16.77 11.39
C GLY A 147 -39.50 -17.60 12.02
N ASP A 148 -39.51 -18.92 11.81
CA ASP A 148 -40.59 -19.83 12.23
C ASP A 148 -40.35 -20.55 13.57
N ASN A 149 -39.37 -20.10 14.38
CA ASN A 149 -39.12 -20.67 15.71
C ASN A 149 -38.92 -19.62 16.81
N LEU A 150 -39.79 -18.60 16.81
CA LEU A 150 -39.97 -17.64 17.92
C LEU A 150 -41.39 -17.77 18.48
N ASP A 151 -41.75 -18.96 18.95
CA ASP A 151 -42.94 -19.13 19.80
C ASP A 151 -42.74 -20.26 20.82
N GLN A 152 -41.65 -20.17 21.60
CA GLN A 152 -41.58 -20.76 22.95
C GLN A 152 -40.31 -20.28 23.68
N ALA A 153 -40.45 -19.21 24.46
CA ALA A 153 -39.57 -18.92 25.60
C ALA A 153 -40.40 -18.28 26.74
N PRO A 154 -40.26 -18.73 28.00
CA PRO A 154 -41.09 -18.25 29.11
C PRO A 154 -40.60 -16.89 29.64
N ALA A 155 -41.56 -16.10 30.11
CA ALA A 155 -41.41 -14.70 30.54
C ALA A 155 -40.58 -14.52 31.83
N PRO A 156 -39.84 -13.39 31.98
CA PRO A 156 -39.21 -13.02 33.24
C PRO A 156 -40.09 -12.09 34.09
N GLU A 157 -40.13 -12.36 35.40
CA GLU A 157 -40.76 -11.53 36.42
C GLU A 157 -40.04 -10.20 36.64
N ALA A 158 -40.84 -9.16 36.88
CA ALA A 158 -40.43 -7.80 37.16
C ALA A 158 -39.97 -7.61 38.62
N VAL A 159 -38.90 -6.84 38.82
CA VAL A 159 -38.67 -6.14 40.11
C VAL A 159 -38.26 -4.69 39.86
N SER A 160 -38.93 -3.83 40.60
CA SER A 160 -38.99 -2.37 40.58
C SER A 160 -37.78 -1.66 41.22
N VAL A 161 -37.53 -0.45 40.72
CA VAL A 161 -36.60 0.58 41.20
C VAL A 161 -37.17 1.32 42.43
N PRO A 162 -36.33 2.02 43.22
CA PRO A 162 -36.73 3.38 43.59
C PRO A 162 -35.64 4.44 43.36
N ALA A 163 -36.12 5.64 42.99
CA ALA A 163 -35.40 6.91 42.89
C ALA A 163 -34.92 7.41 44.27
N THR A 164 -34.01 8.36 44.49
CA THR A 164 -33.84 9.76 44.02
C THR A 164 -32.58 10.27 44.78
N CYS A 165 -31.70 11.14 44.26
CA CYS A 165 -31.69 12.60 44.55
C CYS A 165 -30.40 13.23 43.98
N ALA A 166 -30.51 14.54 43.72
CA ALA A 166 -29.63 15.42 42.95
C ALA A 166 -28.42 16.00 43.78
N PRO A 167 -27.60 16.92 43.21
CA PRO A 167 -26.15 17.04 43.43
C PRO A 167 -25.72 18.06 44.51
N VAL A 168 -24.47 17.96 44.98
CA VAL A 168 -23.74 19.07 45.62
C VAL A 168 -22.23 18.97 45.31
N ALA A 169 -21.67 20.00 44.69
CA ALA A 169 -20.31 20.50 44.93
C ALA A 169 -20.46 21.79 45.78
N PRO A 170 -19.49 22.19 46.62
CA PRO A 170 -18.36 22.97 46.11
C PRO A 170 -17.01 22.84 46.87
N GLU A 171 -15.96 23.29 46.17
CA GLU A 171 -14.73 24.00 46.59
C GLU A 171 -14.09 23.85 47.99
N GLY A 172 -12.76 23.67 47.98
CA GLY A 172 -11.88 24.57 48.75
C GLY A 172 -10.67 23.95 49.48
N VAL A 173 -9.52 24.65 49.38
CA VAL A 173 -8.32 24.64 50.26
C VAL A 173 -7.26 23.56 49.93
N GLN A 174 -6.19 23.86 49.18
CA GLN A 174 -4.93 24.59 49.49
C GLN A 174 -3.91 23.88 50.42
N GLN A 175 -2.72 23.68 49.84
CA GLN A 175 -1.35 23.81 50.39
C GLN A 175 -0.66 22.68 51.17
N GLY A 176 0.63 22.51 50.86
CA GLY A 176 1.71 22.07 51.77
C GLY A 176 2.28 20.69 51.44
N LEU A 177 3.41 20.59 50.72
CA LEU A 177 4.77 20.50 51.26
C LEU A 177 5.09 19.15 51.94
N GLU A 178 5.98 18.38 51.28
CA GLU A 178 7.19 17.75 51.84
C GLU A 178 7.51 16.36 51.28
N ARG A 179 8.73 16.26 50.75
CA ARG A 179 9.50 15.04 50.50
C ARG A 179 10.05 14.56 51.85
N PRO A 180 10.30 13.25 52.05
CA PRO A 180 11.70 12.84 51.91
C PRO A 180 11.91 11.45 51.28
N GLU A 181 13.07 11.29 50.67
CA GLU A 181 13.72 10.01 50.39
C GLU A 181 14.13 9.32 51.70
N SER A 182 14.02 7.99 51.78
CA SER A 182 15.07 7.10 52.29
C SER A 182 14.63 5.62 52.29
N GLU A 183 15.30 4.84 51.45
CA GLU A 183 15.63 3.41 51.68
C GLU A 183 17.05 3.35 52.29
N PRO A 184 17.65 2.20 52.69
CA PRO A 184 17.15 0.81 52.74
C PRO A 184 17.53 0.05 54.04
N ALA A 185 16.98 -1.16 54.26
CA ALA A 185 17.64 -2.18 55.09
C ALA A 185 17.15 -3.61 54.77
N ALA A 186 18.11 -4.50 54.55
CA ALA A 186 17.96 -5.93 54.30
C ALA A 186 17.80 -6.76 55.60
N ALA A 187 17.11 -7.90 55.53
CA ALA A 187 17.67 -9.25 55.82
C ALA A 187 16.58 -10.35 55.95
N ALA A 188 16.96 -11.53 55.46
CA ALA A 188 16.32 -12.84 55.29
C ALA A 188 15.89 -13.55 56.63
N PRO A 189 15.44 -14.86 56.71
CA PRO A 189 15.58 -15.94 55.71
C PRO A 189 14.53 -17.08 55.59
N ALA A 190 14.74 -17.86 54.52
CA ALA A 190 14.66 -19.33 54.33
C ALA A 190 13.32 -20.11 54.48
N THR A 191 13.00 -20.87 53.42
CA THR A 191 12.90 -22.34 53.51
C THR A 191 13.10 -23.00 52.14
N ALA A 192 13.83 -24.12 52.17
CA ALA A 192 14.30 -24.92 51.05
C ALA A 192 13.31 -26.04 50.68
N ALA A 193 13.33 -26.47 49.42
CA ALA A 193 12.95 -27.82 49.02
C ALA A 193 13.79 -28.27 47.82
N VAL A 194 14.14 -29.56 47.84
CA VAL A 194 15.30 -30.21 47.25
C VAL A 194 14.97 -30.88 45.91
N VAL A 195 15.98 -30.93 45.04
CA VAL A 195 16.08 -31.58 43.72
C VAL A 195 16.01 -33.12 43.82
N PRO A 196 15.89 -33.83 42.69
CA PRO A 196 17.09 -34.55 42.28
C PRO A 196 17.41 -34.40 40.78
N ALA A 197 18.71 -34.27 40.51
CA ALA A 197 19.31 -34.34 39.19
C ALA A 197 19.58 -35.80 38.78
N CYS A 198 19.56 -36.07 37.48
CA CYS A 198 20.38 -37.12 36.86
C CYS A 198 21.17 -36.47 35.71
N VAL A 199 22.46 -36.78 35.65
CA VAL A 199 23.53 -36.15 34.87
C VAL A 199 23.82 -36.99 33.60
N PRO A 200 24.85 -36.72 32.76
CA PRO A 200 24.70 -36.25 31.39
C PRO A 200 25.20 -37.28 30.33
N ALA A 201 25.07 -36.93 29.05
CA ALA A 201 25.84 -37.56 27.97
C ALA A 201 26.57 -36.47 27.16
N GLU A 202 27.87 -36.42 27.38
CA GLU A 202 28.95 -36.00 26.45
C GLU A 202 28.86 -36.82 25.15
N ASP A 203 29.40 -36.50 23.97
CA ASP A 203 30.13 -35.39 23.36
C ASP A 203 30.28 -35.82 21.88
N SER A 204 30.26 -34.89 20.93
CA SER A 204 30.84 -35.05 19.57
C SER A 204 30.79 -33.71 18.83
N THR A 205 31.76 -32.89 19.19
CA THR A 205 32.49 -31.92 18.37
C THR A 205 32.42 -32.13 16.85
N VAL A 206 32.06 -31.08 16.08
CA VAL A 206 32.84 -30.63 14.89
C VAL A 206 32.56 -29.14 14.63
N ALA A 207 33.59 -28.32 14.73
CA ALA A 207 33.80 -27.05 14.03
C ALA A 207 35.30 -26.70 14.15
N PRO A 208 35.89 -25.77 13.36
CA PRO A 208 35.53 -25.23 12.05
C PRO A 208 36.73 -25.24 11.06
N ALA A 209 36.54 -24.82 9.81
CA ALA A 209 37.66 -24.39 8.94
C ALA A 209 37.20 -23.30 7.96
N ASP A 210 37.64 -22.09 8.28
CA ASP A 210 38.20 -21.00 7.45
C ASP A 210 37.80 -20.80 5.97
N ALA A 211 37.33 -19.56 5.76
CA ALA A 211 37.92 -18.50 4.92
C ALA A 211 38.13 -18.67 3.40
N GLU A 212 37.64 -17.62 2.73
CA GLU A 212 38.23 -16.90 1.59
C GLU A 212 37.89 -17.26 0.13
N ALA A 213 37.42 -16.18 -0.53
CA ALA A 213 37.63 -15.77 -1.91
C ALA A 213 36.96 -16.56 -3.05
N CYS A 214 36.09 -15.86 -3.78
CA CYS A 214 36.23 -15.85 -5.23
C CYS A 214 35.80 -14.51 -5.82
N ALA A 215 36.79 -13.86 -6.43
CA ALA A 215 36.66 -12.69 -7.29
C ALA A 215 36.04 -13.05 -8.65
N ALA A 216 35.75 -11.99 -9.40
CA ALA A 216 35.21 -11.95 -10.76
C ALA A 216 35.73 -13.01 -11.74
N ALA A 217 34.80 -13.57 -12.52
CA ALA A 217 35.05 -14.00 -13.89
C ALA A 217 33.74 -13.97 -14.70
N SER A 218 33.70 -13.03 -15.64
CA SER A 218 32.81 -12.99 -16.79
C SER A 218 32.97 -14.23 -17.65
N ALA A 219 31.88 -14.93 -17.96
CA ALA A 219 31.82 -15.86 -19.07
C ALA A 219 30.51 -15.65 -19.84
N ALA A 220 30.67 -15.28 -21.10
CA ALA A 220 29.63 -15.09 -22.08
C ALA A 220 28.75 -16.34 -22.22
N VAL A 221 27.43 -16.14 -22.33
CA VAL A 221 26.50 -17.15 -22.84
C VAL A 221 25.83 -16.56 -24.05
N ASP A 222 25.97 -17.29 -25.16
CA ASP A 222 25.56 -16.96 -26.51
C ASP A 222 24.07 -16.57 -26.63
N GLN A 223 23.85 -15.50 -27.39
CA GLN A 223 22.54 -15.02 -27.80
C GLN A 223 21.96 -15.93 -28.89
N ALA A 224 20.80 -16.54 -28.62
CA ALA A 224 19.97 -17.15 -29.66
C ALA A 224 19.03 -16.08 -30.28
N PRO A 225 18.78 -16.13 -31.60
CA PRO A 225 18.15 -15.03 -32.32
C PRO A 225 16.65 -14.91 -32.03
N ALA A 226 16.19 -13.66 -32.04
CA ALA A 226 14.84 -13.22 -31.77
C ALA A 226 13.80 -13.87 -32.71
N ALA A 227 12.86 -14.61 -32.13
CA ALA A 227 11.62 -14.97 -32.81
C ALA A 227 10.72 -13.73 -32.91
N SER A 228 10.48 -13.31 -34.15
CA SER A 228 9.59 -12.23 -34.57
C SER A 228 8.23 -12.30 -33.87
N ARG A 229 7.92 -11.29 -33.03
CA ARG A 229 6.57 -11.05 -32.51
C ARG A 229 5.83 -10.17 -33.51
N VAL A 230 4.71 -10.69 -33.99
CA VAL A 230 3.65 -9.94 -34.69
C VAL A 230 3.22 -8.76 -33.81
N PRO A 231 2.92 -7.55 -34.34
CA PRO A 231 2.60 -6.39 -33.52
C PRO A 231 1.21 -6.55 -32.89
N GLY A 232 1.15 -7.05 -31.66
CA GLY A 232 -0.01 -6.94 -30.80
C GLY A 232 -0.01 -5.58 -30.11
N TYR A 233 -1.08 -4.81 -30.32
CA TYR A 233 -1.57 -3.68 -29.52
C TYR A 233 -0.59 -3.18 -28.43
N ALA A 234 0.16 -2.12 -28.71
CA ALA A 234 1.08 -1.53 -27.73
C ALA A 234 0.29 -0.96 -26.54
N SER A 235 0.13 -1.74 -25.48
CA SER A 235 -0.19 -1.18 -24.18
C SER A 235 1.01 -0.33 -23.76
N GLU A 236 0.91 0.99 -23.87
CA GLU A 236 1.96 1.90 -23.41
C GLU A 236 2.32 1.57 -21.96
N THR A 237 3.60 1.31 -21.69
CA THR A 237 4.05 1.02 -20.34
C THR A 237 3.90 2.27 -19.47
N LEU A 238 3.92 2.11 -18.14
CA LEU A 238 3.89 3.28 -17.24
C LEU A 238 5.09 4.20 -17.46
N VAL A 239 6.24 3.64 -17.88
CA VAL A 239 7.45 4.38 -18.23
C VAL A 239 7.20 5.23 -19.47
N ASP A 240 6.65 4.64 -20.54
CA ASP A 240 6.31 5.36 -21.78
C ASP A 240 5.38 6.54 -21.52
N GLN A 241 4.40 6.36 -20.62
CA GLN A 241 3.45 7.41 -20.26
C GLN A 241 4.12 8.60 -19.56
N ILE A 242 5.12 8.34 -18.69
CA ILE A 242 5.90 9.42 -18.05
C ILE A 242 6.69 10.20 -19.11
N HIS A 243 7.37 9.50 -20.02
CA HIS A 243 8.15 10.15 -21.08
C HIS A 243 7.25 10.87 -22.09
N ALA A 244 6.10 10.29 -22.47
CA ALA A 244 5.09 10.95 -23.31
C ALA A 244 4.61 12.25 -22.65
N ARG A 245 4.28 12.21 -21.35
CA ARG A 245 3.86 13.41 -20.62
C ARG A 245 4.91 14.51 -20.62
N VAL A 246 6.18 14.17 -20.43
CA VAL A 246 7.28 15.14 -20.49
C VAL A 246 7.43 15.73 -21.89
N ARG A 247 7.39 14.91 -22.95
CA ARG A 247 7.45 15.36 -24.35
C ARG A 247 6.29 16.29 -24.69
N ASP A 248 5.08 15.94 -24.29
CA ASP A 248 3.90 16.76 -24.51
C ASP A 248 4.08 18.14 -23.87
N VAL A 249 4.44 18.18 -22.58
CA VAL A 249 4.60 19.46 -21.86
C VAL A 249 5.73 20.30 -22.44
N LEU A 250 6.86 19.69 -22.85
CA LEU A 250 7.93 20.41 -23.54
C LEU A 250 7.45 21.01 -24.88
N ALA A 251 6.66 20.26 -25.65
CA ALA A 251 6.09 20.75 -26.89
C ALA A 251 5.12 21.93 -26.64
N TRP A 252 4.26 21.82 -25.62
CA TRP A 252 3.36 22.90 -25.20
C TRP A 252 4.11 24.15 -24.73
N SER A 253 5.26 23.97 -24.07
CA SER A 253 6.15 25.04 -23.62
C SER A 253 7.10 25.54 -24.71
N GLN A 254 6.95 25.10 -25.97
CA GLN A 254 7.80 25.49 -27.11
C GLN A 254 9.31 25.26 -26.84
N GLY A 255 9.65 24.24 -26.05
CA GLY A 255 11.02 23.92 -25.67
C GLY A 255 11.58 24.70 -24.47
N ASP A 256 10.79 25.57 -23.83
CA ASP A 256 11.18 26.22 -22.57
C ASP A 256 11.20 25.19 -21.43
N ILE A 257 12.41 24.81 -21.01
CA ILE A 257 12.66 23.79 -19.98
C ILE A 257 12.15 24.24 -18.61
N GLU A 258 12.33 25.51 -18.24
CA GLU A 258 11.93 26.01 -16.92
C GLU A 258 10.40 26.07 -16.81
N ALA A 259 9.73 26.55 -17.86
CA ALA A 259 8.28 26.57 -17.93
C ALA A 259 7.70 25.15 -17.93
N ALA A 260 8.28 24.23 -18.71
CA ALA A 260 7.86 22.83 -18.77
C ALA A 260 8.03 22.14 -17.41
N GLN A 261 9.18 22.30 -16.77
CA GLN A 261 9.44 21.73 -15.44
C GLN A 261 8.44 22.26 -14.41
N THR A 262 8.14 23.56 -14.43
CA THR A 262 7.16 24.16 -13.53
C THR A 262 5.75 23.58 -13.74
N ALA A 263 5.33 23.40 -15.00
CA ALA A 263 4.04 22.80 -15.35
C ALA A 263 3.94 21.32 -14.93
N LEU A 264 5.00 20.54 -15.16
CA LEU A 264 5.12 19.15 -14.72
C LEU A 264 5.06 19.04 -13.19
N ILE A 265 5.83 19.86 -12.46
CA ILE A 265 5.80 19.87 -11.00
C ILE A 265 4.40 20.21 -10.47
N LYS A 266 3.68 21.14 -11.11
CA LYS A 266 2.31 21.52 -10.73
C LYS A 266 1.32 20.36 -10.90
N THR A 267 1.50 19.54 -11.94
CA THR A 267 0.62 18.41 -12.27
C THR A 267 1.08 17.06 -11.70
N ALA A 268 2.20 17.02 -10.99
CA ALA A 268 2.76 15.79 -10.43
C ALA A 268 1.81 14.99 -9.52
N ILE A 269 0.88 15.62 -8.79
CA ILE A 269 -0.12 14.91 -7.94
C ILE A 269 -1.14 14.17 -8.81
N PRO A 270 -1.93 14.84 -9.68
CA PRO A 270 -2.88 14.11 -10.53
C PRO A 270 -2.17 13.08 -11.43
N ASP A 271 -0.97 13.39 -11.93
CA ASP A 271 -0.21 12.46 -12.78
C ASP A 271 0.21 11.18 -12.01
N VAL A 272 0.75 11.31 -10.79
CA VAL A 272 1.12 10.13 -10.00
C VAL A 272 -0.10 9.33 -9.54
N MET A 273 -1.25 9.97 -9.30
CA MET A 273 -2.50 9.28 -8.99
C MET A 273 -3.05 8.51 -10.20
N ALA A 274 -2.97 9.08 -11.41
CA ALA A 274 -3.32 8.39 -12.64
C ALA A 274 -2.39 7.19 -12.91
N LEU A 275 -1.08 7.36 -12.71
CA LEU A 275 -0.11 6.26 -12.81
C LEU A 275 -0.37 5.19 -11.74
N PHE A 276 -0.73 5.59 -10.51
CA PHE A 276 -1.10 4.66 -9.46
C PHE A 276 -2.31 3.82 -9.88
N GLU A 277 -3.39 4.43 -10.35
CA GLU A 277 -4.58 3.72 -10.83
C GLU A 277 -4.23 2.73 -11.96
N ARG A 278 -3.48 3.19 -12.97
CA ARG A 278 -3.02 2.32 -14.08
C ARG A 278 -2.10 1.19 -13.61
N SER A 279 -1.30 1.43 -12.56
CA SER A 279 -0.47 0.39 -11.95
C SER A 279 -1.29 -0.69 -11.23
N ARG A 280 -2.57 -0.44 -10.95
CA ARG A 280 -3.47 -1.40 -10.31
C ARG A 280 -4.29 -2.24 -11.28
N VAL A 281 -4.34 -1.90 -12.57
CA VAL A 281 -5.01 -2.71 -13.59
C VAL A 281 -4.40 -4.11 -13.64
N GLY A 282 -5.24 -5.14 -13.48
CA GLY A 282 -4.84 -6.55 -13.37
C GLY A 282 -4.26 -6.95 -12.00
N GLY A 283 -4.30 -6.05 -11.00
CA GLY A 283 -3.87 -6.34 -9.64
C GLY A 283 -4.86 -7.20 -8.87
N ARG A 284 -4.36 -8.17 -8.09
CA ARG A 284 -5.21 -9.11 -7.33
C ARG A 284 -5.95 -8.50 -6.14
N TYR A 285 -5.52 -7.34 -5.68
CA TYR A 285 -6.06 -6.70 -4.47
C TYR A 285 -6.82 -5.43 -4.83
N ALA A 286 -8.12 -5.41 -4.52
CA ALA A 286 -8.89 -4.18 -4.42
C ALA A 286 -8.51 -3.48 -3.10
N HIS A 287 -8.28 -2.17 -3.13
CA HIS A 287 -7.93 -1.39 -1.93
C HIS A 287 -8.97 -0.32 -1.67
N SER A 288 -9.17 0.03 -0.40
CA SER A 288 -10.03 1.16 -0.03
C SER A 288 -9.26 2.47 -0.17
N LYS A 289 -9.75 3.40 -1.01
CA LYS A 289 -9.22 4.76 -1.14
C LYS A 289 -9.60 5.65 0.05
N PHE A 290 -10.78 5.42 0.63
CA PHE A 290 -11.35 6.18 1.75
C PHE A 290 -11.90 5.26 2.85
N PRO A 291 -11.06 4.42 3.48
CA PRO A 291 -11.53 3.64 4.61
C PRO A 291 -11.95 4.58 5.76
N PRO A 292 -12.88 4.16 6.64
CA PRO A 292 -13.14 4.85 7.88
C PRO A 292 -11.83 5.08 8.64
N THR A 293 -11.53 6.35 8.92
CA THR A 293 -10.30 6.74 9.61
C THR A 293 -10.55 6.76 11.11
N ASP A 294 -9.83 5.90 11.84
CA ASP A 294 -9.82 5.88 13.30
C ASP A 294 -9.29 7.19 13.88
N ASP A 295 -9.77 7.56 15.06
CA ASP A 295 -9.44 8.86 15.67
C ASP A 295 -7.94 9.03 15.96
N ILE A 296 -7.22 7.94 16.23
CA ILE A 296 -5.75 7.96 16.45
C ILE A 296 -4.95 8.38 15.21
N LEU A 297 -5.54 8.25 14.01
CA LEU A 297 -4.93 8.64 12.73
C LEU A 297 -5.36 10.04 12.28
N ARG A 298 -6.33 10.65 12.96
CA ARG A 298 -6.82 11.99 12.64
C ARG A 298 -5.96 13.05 13.30
N LYS A 299 -5.68 14.11 12.56
CA LYS A 299 -5.04 15.29 13.15
C LYS A 299 -6.02 16.02 14.06
N LYS A 300 -5.67 16.13 15.35
CA LYS A 300 -6.45 16.92 16.33
C LYS A 300 -6.50 18.42 15.98
N SER A 301 -5.49 18.93 15.27
CA SER A 301 -5.51 20.27 14.68
C SER A 301 -4.52 20.37 13.52
N GLN A 302 -4.64 21.38 12.65
CA GLN A 302 -3.75 21.57 11.50
C GLN A 302 -2.26 21.69 11.86
N LYS A 303 -1.95 22.21 13.06
CA LYS A 303 -0.58 22.35 13.59
C LYS A 303 -0.29 21.41 14.77
N GLY A 304 -1.23 20.53 15.09
CA GLY A 304 -1.11 19.59 16.21
C GLY A 304 -0.10 18.51 15.90
N ALA A 305 0.49 17.94 16.95
CA ALA A 305 1.27 16.72 16.83
C ALA A 305 0.36 15.54 16.47
N ASP A 306 0.84 14.66 15.60
CA ASP A 306 0.20 13.38 15.32
C ASP A 306 0.35 12.48 16.56
N GLU A 307 -0.65 11.62 16.84
CA GLU A 307 -0.51 10.61 17.90
C GLU A 307 0.45 9.48 17.50
N ILE A 308 0.65 9.31 16.19
CA ILE A 308 1.53 8.30 15.62
C ILE A 308 2.98 8.78 15.62
N TRP A 309 3.83 8.06 16.35
CA TRP A 309 5.26 8.29 16.39
C TRP A 309 5.98 7.51 15.28
N GLU A 310 6.45 8.20 14.25
CA GLU A 310 7.09 7.60 13.08
C GLU A 310 8.55 7.14 13.30
N GLY A 311 9.15 7.45 14.46
CA GLY A 311 10.56 7.12 14.74
C GLY A 311 11.56 7.97 13.93
N ARG A 312 11.24 9.24 13.67
CA ARG A 312 12.07 10.13 12.85
C ARG A 312 13.50 10.26 13.39
N PRO A 313 14.54 9.95 12.60
CA PRO A 313 15.93 10.04 13.05
C PRO A 313 16.34 11.48 13.35
N LYS A 314 16.90 11.65 14.55
CA LYS A 314 17.58 12.88 14.98
C LYS A 314 18.54 12.50 16.10
N TRP A 315 19.75 12.12 15.74
CA TRP A 315 20.72 11.61 16.71
C TRP A 315 22.14 12.01 16.30
N ARG A 316 22.96 12.28 17.33
CA ARG A 316 24.38 12.60 17.22
C ARG A 316 25.16 11.78 18.23
N ASN A 317 26.28 11.23 17.80
CA ASN A 317 27.15 10.41 18.64
C ASN A 317 27.89 11.29 19.66
N ARG A 318 27.37 11.36 20.89
CA ARG A 318 27.94 12.22 21.93
C ARG A 318 29.41 11.92 22.19
N ALA A 319 29.80 10.64 22.21
CA ALA A 319 31.18 10.25 22.45
C ALA A 319 32.13 10.81 21.37
N ALA A 320 31.77 10.70 20.10
CA ALA A 320 32.57 11.25 19.00
C ALA A 320 32.65 12.79 19.05
N PHE A 321 31.54 13.46 19.35
CA PHE A 321 31.54 14.93 19.49
C PHE A 321 32.33 15.42 20.71
N ASP A 322 32.32 14.68 21.82
CA ASP A 322 33.09 15.03 23.01
C ASP A 322 34.58 14.73 22.84
N ALA A 323 34.94 13.67 22.12
CA ALA A 323 36.31 13.41 21.67
C ALA A 323 36.83 14.55 20.78
N ALA A 324 36.02 14.98 19.81
CA ALA A 324 36.34 16.13 18.96
C ALA A 324 36.54 17.44 19.74
N LYS A 325 35.75 17.69 20.80
CA LYS A 325 35.95 18.84 21.70
C LYS A 325 37.25 18.77 22.50
N LYS A 326 37.74 17.56 22.80
CA LYS A 326 39.03 17.33 23.49
C LYS A 326 40.25 17.48 22.56
N GLY A 327 40.03 17.88 21.31
CA GLY A 327 41.09 18.15 20.34
C GLY A 327 41.36 17.03 19.34
N GLU A 328 40.63 15.92 19.42
CA GLU A 328 40.71 14.87 18.41
C GLU A 328 40.14 15.38 17.08
N ARG A 329 40.77 14.97 15.96
CA ARG A 329 40.30 15.30 14.62
C ARG A 329 39.70 14.04 13.99
N ILE A 330 38.42 14.10 13.70
CA ILE A 330 37.67 12.98 13.11
C ILE A 330 37.19 13.42 11.73
N GLU A 331 37.66 12.76 10.68
CA GLU A 331 37.15 12.99 9.33
C GLU A 331 35.80 12.30 9.13
N VAL A 332 34.82 13.07 8.68
CA VAL A 332 33.44 12.63 8.52
C VAL A 332 32.97 12.84 7.09
N ALA A 333 32.41 11.79 6.50
CA ALA A 333 31.70 11.85 5.23
C ALA A 333 30.20 11.97 5.48
N ALA A 334 29.57 13.00 4.92
CA ALA A 334 28.11 13.11 4.89
C ALA A 334 27.56 12.40 3.65
N LEU A 335 26.76 11.36 3.88
CA LEU A 335 26.14 10.53 2.86
C LEU A 335 24.65 10.86 2.76
N ASP A 336 24.15 10.87 1.53
CA ASP A 336 22.77 11.14 1.18
C ASP A 336 22.15 9.93 0.47
N MET A 337 20.99 9.48 0.95
CA MET A 337 20.32 8.31 0.40
C MET A 337 19.45 8.72 -0.79
N ASN A 338 19.74 8.13 -1.95
CA ASN A 338 18.99 8.41 -3.17
C ASN A 338 17.52 8.01 -3.05
N ALA A 339 16.63 8.97 -3.28
CA ALA A 339 15.17 8.79 -3.37
C ALA A 339 14.60 7.91 -2.23
N ALA A 340 14.87 8.30 -0.98
CA ALA A 340 14.48 7.53 0.21
C ALA A 340 12.98 7.16 0.25
N TYR A 341 12.10 8.10 -0.12
CA TYR A 341 10.65 7.83 -0.20
C TYR A 341 10.27 6.85 -1.30
N LEU A 342 10.88 6.94 -2.48
CA LEU A 342 10.64 5.99 -3.56
C LEU A 342 11.08 4.57 -3.16
N SER A 343 12.22 4.46 -2.48
CA SER A 343 12.68 3.19 -1.91
C SER A 343 11.74 2.66 -0.81
N ALA A 344 11.07 3.56 -0.09
CA ALA A 344 10.14 3.23 0.99
C ALA A 344 8.76 2.76 0.51
N PHE A 345 8.43 2.87 -0.79
CA PHE A 345 7.21 2.28 -1.35
C PHE A 345 7.19 0.75 -1.21
N LYS A 346 8.36 0.13 -1.00
CA LYS A 346 8.50 -1.26 -0.62
C LYS A 346 8.24 -1.43 0.89
N CYS A 347 6.98 -1.27 1.29
CA CYS A 347 6.48 -1.50 2.64
C CYS A 347 5.16 -2.29 2.62
N TRP A 348 4.83 -2.94 3.73
CA TRP A 348 3.56 -3.61 3.91
C TRP A 348 2.46 -2.60 4.17
N LEU A 349 1.55 -2.46 3.21
CA LEU A 349 0.44 -1.52 3.30
C LEU A 349 -0.90 -2.22 3.57
N PRO A 350 -1.69 -1.75 4.54
CA PRO A 350 -3.04 -2.25 4.78
C PRO A 350 -3.95 -2.01 3.57
N VAL A 351 -4.69 -3.02 3.13
CA VAL A 351 -5.51 -2.93 1.92
C VAL A 351 -6.90 -2.32 2.20
N GLY A 352 -7.50 -2.66 3.35
CA GLY A 352 -8.86 -2.25 3.73
C GLY A 352 -8.91 -1.42 5.02
N LYS A 353 -10.07 -1.48 5.69
CA LYS A 353 -10.32 -0.84 6.99
C LYS A 353 -9.46 -1.48 8.08
N LEU A 354 -8.90 -0.66 8.96
CA LEU A 354 -8.20 -1.14 10.15
C LEU A 354 -9.21 -1.63 11.19
N VAL A 355 -8.90 -2.76 11.82
CA VAL A 355 -9.69 -3.37 12.89
C VAL A 355 -8.80 -3.52 14.11
N GLU A 356 -9.36 -3.24 15.28
CA GLU A 356 -8.63 -3.40 16.55
C GLU A 356 -8.23 -4.87 16.76
N ASP A 357 -7.01 -5.05 17.22
CA ASP A 357 -6.41 -6.31 17.57
C ASP A 357 -5.73 -6.18 18.93
N THR A 358 -6.16 -6.99 19.90
CA THR A 358 -5.65 -6.99 21.28
C THR A 358 -4.89 -8.27 21.62
N THR A 359 -4.45 -9.03 20.61
CA THR A 359 -3.70 -10.28 20.82
C THR A 359 -2.32 -10.06 21.46
N GLY A 360 -1.78 -8.84 21.35
CA GLY A 360 -0.46 -8.50 21.86
C GLY A 360 0.69 -9.11 21.05
N VAL A 361 0.42 -9.60 19.84
CA VAL A 361 1.42 -10.26 18.97
C VAL A 361 1.51 -9.55 17.62
N HIS A 362 2.72 -9.52 17.03
CA HIS A 362 2.92 -9.01 15.68
C HIS A 362 2.51 -10.06 14.63
N ASP A 363 1.60 -9.70 13.73
CA ASP A 363 1.22 -10.53 12.58
C ASP A 363 1.96 -10.06 11.32
N PRO A 364 2.85 -10.90 10.73
CA PRO A 364 3.60 -10.51 9.54
C PRO A 364 2.75 -10.32 8.29
N LYS A 365 1.52 -10.86 8.23
CA LYS A 365 0.58 -10.76 7.09
C LYS A 365 -0.36 -9.55 7.17
N ARG A 366 -0.38 -8.87 8.32
CA ARG A 366 -1.19 -7.66 8.55
C ARG A 366 -0.28 -6.44 8.72
N SER A 367 -0.87 -5.26 8.57
CA SER A 367 -0.18 -3.99 8.74
C SER A 367 -1.15 -2.91 9.18
N GLY A 368 -0.60 -1.83 9.72
CA GLY A 368 -1.31 -0.71 10.31
C GLY A 368 -0.44 -0.02 11.36
N VAL A 369 -1.02 0.25 12.53
CA VAL A 369 -0.34 0.90 13.66
C VAL A 369 -0.49 0.08 14.94
N TYR A 370 0.52 0.14 15.80
CA TYR A 370 0.63 -0.65 17.03
C TYR A 370 0.89 0.27 18.21
N GLN A 371 0.23 0.02 19.33
CA GLN A 371 0.57 0.62 20.61
C GLN A 371 1.56 -0.29 21.34
N ILE A 372 2.76 0.22 21.60
CA ILE A 372 3.85 -0.57 22.20
C ILE A 372 4.42 0.12 23.45
N THR A 373 4.95 -0.67 24.40
CA THR A 373 6.00 -0.19 25.30
C THR A 373 7.34 -0.38 24.58
N PRO A 374 8.08 0.71 24.28
CA PRO A 374 9.41 0.59 23.72
C PRO A 374 10.38 -0.19 24.61
N PRO A 375 11.26 -1.03 24.04
CA PRO A 375 12.32 -1.62 24.83
C PRO A 375 13.35 -0.56 25.25
N VAL A 376 14.05 -0.81 26.34
CA VAL A 376 15.19 0.01 26.78
C VAL A 376 16.28 -0.03 25.70
N TRP A 377 16.87 1.13 25.41
CA TRP A 377 17.94 1.29 24.43
C TRP A 377 19.20 1.82 25.11
N GLU A 378 20.20 0.96 25.27
CA GLU A 378 21.43 1.27 26.02
C GLU A 378 22.61 1.65 25.12
N HIS A 379 22.48 1.46 23.80
CA HIS A 379 23.55 1.73 22.84
C HIS A 379 23.82 3.24 22.73
N THR A 380 25.09 3.60 22.88
CA THR A 380 25.58 4.99 22.79
C THR A 380 26.25 5.29 21.45
N ASP A 381 26.62 4.25 20.70
CA ASP A 381 27.27 4.26 19.40
C ASP A 381 26.26 4.09 18.23
N LEU A 382 25.01 3.73 18.54
CA LEU A 382 23.91 3.59 17.59
C LEU A 382 22.70 4.45 17.96
N PRO A 383 22.00 5.02 16.96
CA PRO A 383 20.77 5.76 17.19
C PRO A 383 19.65 4.84 17.71
N ASN A 384 18.79 5.36 18.58
CA ASN A 384 17.58 4.65 18.98
C ASN A 384 16.64 4.51 17.75
N PRO A 385 16.09 3.32 17.45
CA PRO A 385 15.12 3.11 16.37
C PRO A 385 13.88 4.01 16.42
N LEU A 386 13.52 4.52 17.61
CA LEU A 386 12.44 5.48 17.83
C LEU A 386 12.88 6.94 17.66
N GLY A 387 14.10 7.20 17.18
CA GLY A 387 14.60 8.55 17.00
C GLY A 387 14.76 9.30 18.32
N ALA A 388 14.44 10.60 18.33
CA ALA A 388 14.65 11.48 19.49
C ALA A 388 13.51 11.48 20.52
N ARG A 389 12.79 10.35 20.68
CA ARG A 389 11.70 10.26 21.66
C ARG A 389 12.25 10.42 23.07
N LYS A 390 11.59 11.26 23.88
CA LYS A 390 11.94 11.50 25.30
C LYS A 390 10.88 11.02 26.29
N GLU A 391 9.62 11.03 25.87
CA GLU A 391 8.50 10.65 26.72
C GLU A 391 8.57 9.17 27.08
N PRO A 392 8.37 8.79 28.35
CA PRO A 392 8.26 7.39 28.75
C PRO A 392 6.89 6.81 28.38
N GLY A 393 6.73 5.51 28.57
CA GLY A 393 5.44 4.82 28.47
C GLY A 393 4.99 4.47 27.04
N PRO A 394 3.75 3.96 26.91
CA PRO A 394 3.22 3.44 25.67
C PRO A 394 3.15 4.47 24.55
N VAL A 395 3.35 4.03 23.31
CA VAL A 395 3.34 4.90 22.13
C VAL A 395 2.74 4.18 20.93
N TRP A 396 1.99 4.90 20.10
CA TRP A 396 1.53 4.41 18.80
C TRP A 396 2.62 4.55 17.76
N VAL A 397 2.97 3.47 17.09
CA VAL A 397 4.00 3.43 16.04
C VAL A 397 3.51 2.68 14.81
N PRO A 398 3.96 3.03 13.60
CA PRO A 398 3.63 2.27 12.39
C PRO A 398 4.31 0.89 12.35
N ASP A 399 3.71 -0.04 11.62
CA ASP A 399 4.23 -1.41 11.42
C ASP A 399 5.72 -1.46 11.03
N SER A 400 6.18 -0.49 10.21
CA SER A 400 7.60 -0.41 9.82
C SER A 400 8.57 -0.25 11.00
N VAL A 401 8.16 0.48 12.04
CA VAL A 401 8.95 0.66 13.27
C VAL A 401 8.93 -0.62 14.11
N VAL A 402 7.77 -1.25 14.26
CA VAL A 402 7.64 -2.52 15.01
C VAL A 402 8.53 -3.59 14.38
N ARG A 403 8.49 -3.75 13.05
CA ARG A 403 9.38 -4.67 12.33
C ARG A 403 10.85 -4.37 12.54
N LEU A 404 11.23 -3.08 12.60
CA LEU A 404 12.62 -2.72 12.92
C LEU A 404 13.00 -3.09 14.35
N LEU A 405 12.15 -2.82 15.34
CA LEU A 405 12.41 -3.16 16.74
C LEU A 405 12.51 -4.68 16.96
N LEU A 406 11.64 -5.46 16.30
CA LEU A 406 11.71 -6.92 16.32
C LEU A 406 13.01 -7.44 15.70
N ASP A 407 13.49 -6.82 14.61
CA ASP A 407 14.79 -7.17 14.04
C ASP A 407 15.96 -6.76 14.94
N CYS A 408 15.87 -5.60 15.61
CA CYS A 408 16.86 -5.18 16.61
C CYS A 408 16.94 -6.20 17.76
N ALA A 409 15.80 -6.73 18.20
CA ALA A 409 15.76 -7.79 19.21
C ALA A 409 16.41 -9.09 18.72
N LYS A 410 16.13 -9.51 17.48
CA LYS A 410 16.81 -10.66 16.86
C LYS A 410 18.32 -10.46 16.74
N TRP A 411 18.78 -9.23 16.51
CA TRP A 411 20.20 -8.88 16.45
C TRP A 411 20.85 -8.70 17.84
N GLY A 412 20.10 -8.89 18.93
CA GLY A 412 20.61 -8.76 20.30
C GLY A 412 20.86 -7.30 20.72
N LEU A 413 20.27 -6.32 20.03
CA LEU A 413 20.45 -4.90 20.36
C LEU A 413 19.51 -4.43 21.48
N CYS A 414 18.34 -5.03 21.62
CA CYS A 414 17.40 -4.71 22.69
C CYS A 414 16.46 -5.90 22.95
N LYS A 415 15.58 -5.78 23.94
CA LYS A 415 14.46 -6.73 24.10
C LYS A 415 13.41 -6.49 23.00
N ALA A 416 12.57 -7.49 22.75
CA ALA A 416 11.39 -7.29 21.92
C ALA A 416 10.47 -6.22 22.53
N PRO A 417 9.84 -5.36 21.71
CA PRO A 417 8.83 -4.43 22.20
C PRO A 417 7.64 -5.20 22.76
N GLU A 418 7.06 -4.70 23.84
CA GLU A 418 5.78 -5.19 24.35
C GLU A 418 4.66 -4.58 23.53
N ILE A 419 3.84 -5.40 22.87
CA ILE A 419 2.71 -4.96 22.06
C ILE A 419 1.45 -5.08 22.90
N HIS A 420 0.72 -3.97 23.07
CA HIS A 420 -0.52 -3.95 23.85
C HIS A 420 -1.74 -4.20 22.98
N ARG A 421 -1.81 -3.44 21.88
CA ARG A 421 -2.90 -3.50 20.91
C ARG A 421 -2.48 -2.89 19.58
N ALA A 422 -3.27 -3.12 18.54
CA ALA A 422 -3.00 -2.63 17.21
C ALA A 422 -4.29 -2.33 16.43
N MET A 423 -4.19 -1.48 15.41
CA MET A 423 -5.23 -1.25 14.42
C MET A 423 -4.73 -1.78 13.09
N LEU A 424 -5.27 -2.90 12.62
CA LEU A 424 -4.68 -3.70 11.55
C LEU A 424 -5.69 -4.12 10.48
N SER A 425 -5.21 -4.19 9.24
CA SER A 425 -5.90 -4.80 8.09
C SER A 425 -5.00 -5.87 7.46
N GLY A 426 -5.58 -6.78 6.68
CA GLY A 426 -4.81 -7.56 5.71
C GLY A 426 -3.96 -6.63 4.85
N ALA A 427 -2.70 -7.01 4.62
CA ALA A 427 -1.70 -6.13 4.05
C ALA A 427 -0.93 -6.80 2.90
N THR A 428 -0.29 -5.97 2.08
CA THR A 428 0.59 -6.46 1.02
C THR A 428 1.75 -5.49 0.76
N GLU A 429 2.93 -6.03 0.45
CA GLU A 429 4.08 -5.26 -0.02
C GLU A 429 3.96 -4.88 -1.51
N ASN A 430 3.09 -5.59 -2.27
CA ASN A 430 3.00 -5.45 -3.72
C ASN A 430 2.08 -4.32 -4.18
N LEU A 431 1.53 -3.53 -3.25
CA LEU A 431 0.49 -2.54 -3.57
C LEU A 431 1.02 -1.43 -4.49
N LEU A 432 2.20 -0.89 -4.13
CA LEU A 432 2.88 0.20 -4.85
C LEU A 432 4.01 -0.31 -5.74
N GLU A 433 4.26 -1.62 -5.82
CA GLU A 433 5.48 -2.15 -6.43
C GLU A 433 5.57 -1.87 -7.94
N LYS A 434 4.47 -1.99 -8.68
CA LYS A 434 4.45 -1.68 -10.12
C LYS A 434 4.70 -0.19 -10.39
N LEU A 435 4.06 0.69 -9.62
CA LEU A 435 4.32 2.14 -9.68
C LEU A 435 5.77 2.47 -9.31
N ARG A 436 6.27 1.88 -8.21
CA ARG A 436 7.65 2.08 -7.74
C ARG A 436 8.66 1.69 -8.81
N ARG A 437 8.47 0.56 -9.48
CA ARG A 437 9.35 0.09 -10.57
C ARG A 437 9.36 1.07 -11.73
N ALA A 438 8.20 1.50 -12.21
CA ALA A 438 8.11 2.48 -13.29
C ALA A 438 8.83 3.80 -12.95
N LEU A 439 8.55 4.37 -11.77
CA LEU A 439 9.23 5.61 -11.33
C LEU A 439 10.74 5.40 -11.13
N ALA A 440 11.16 4.24 -10.63
CA ALA A 440 12.57 3.92 -10.44
C ALA A 440 13.32 3.78 -11.77
N GLU A 441 12.72 3.07 -12.72
CA GLU A 441 13.25 2.85 -14.06
C GLU A 441 13.35 4.17 -14.82
N THR A 442 12.27 4.96 -14.90
CA THR A 442 12.31 6.27 -15.56
C THR A 442 13.36 7.19 -14.94
N ARG A 443 13.51 7.19 -13.61
CA ARG A 443 14.55 7.98 -12.94
C ARG A 443 15.95 7.51 -13.29
N ASP A 444 16.18 6.19 -13.38
CA ASP A 444 17.49 5.61 -13.67
C ASP A 444 17.93 5.91 -15.11
N THR A 445 17.01 5.74 -16.06
CA THR A 445 17.20 6.15 -17.46
C THR A 445 17.51 7.64 -17.55
N ALA A 446 16.69 8.50 -16.92
CA ALA A 446 16.90 9.95 -16.94
C ALA A 446 18.25 10.39 -16.33
N ILE A 447 18.74 9.71 -15.29
CA ILE A 447 20.06 9.99 -14.73
C ILE A 447 21.16 9.61 -15.71
N THR A 448 21.00 8.49 -16.42
CA THR A 448 21.96 7.99 -17.40
C THR A 448 22.04 8.90 -18.63
N GLU A 449 20.89 9.42 -19.05
CA GLU A 449 20.74 10.33 -20.20
C GLU A 449 20.93 11.81 -19.83
N ASN A 450 21.14 12.13 -18.55
CA ASN A 450 21.24 13.50 -18.00
C ASN A 450 20.00 14.38 -18.24
N GLU A 451 18.81 13.79 -18.22
CA GLU A 451 17.53 14.49 -18.35
C GLU A 451 17.04 15.04 -16.99
N GLU A 452 17.57 16.18 -16.57
CA GLU A 452 17.28 16.75 -15.24
C GLU A 452 15.79 17.04 -15.01
N ILE A 453 15.07 17.50 -16.04
CA ILE A 453 13.62 17.75 -15.99
C ILE A 453 12.82 16.50 -15.60
N VAL A 454 13.20 15.33 -16.12
CA VAL A 454 12.54 14.05 -15.81
C VAL A 454 12.86 13.63 -14.39
N VAL A 455 14.12 13.79 -13.95
CA VAL A 455 14.53 13.48 -12.57
C VAL A 455 13.75 14.31 -11.55
N GLU A 456 13.60 15.62 -11.77
CA GLU A 456 12.84 16.50 -10.88
C GLU A 456 11.33 16.25 -10.95
N TYR A 457 10.79 15.91 -12.12
CA TYR A 457 9.38 15.53 -12.26
C TYR A 457 9.06 14.23 -11.50
N VAL A 458 9.85 13.18 -11.69
CA VAL A 458 9.70 11.90 -10.96
C VAL A 458 9.88 12.11 -9.46
N LYS A 459 10.84 12.94 -9.05
CA LYS A 459 11.03 13.33 -7.66
C LYS A 459 9.82 14.03 -7.07
N SER A 460 9.21 14.94 -7.82
CA SER A 460 7.97 15.61 -7.43
C SER A 460 6.83 14.60 -7.26
N MET A 461 6.68 13.64 -8.19
CA MET A 461 5.64 12.61 -8.14
C MET A 461 5.67 11.80 -6.85
N TYR A 462 6.78 11.10 -6.54
CA TYR A 462 6.81 10.26 -5.33
C TYR A 462 6.79 11.09 -4.04
N SER A 463 7.43 12.27 -4.02
CA SER A 463 7.49 13.09 -2.80
C SER A 463 6.12 13.68 -2.46
N LYS A 464 5.38 14.15 -3.48
CA LYS A 464 4.02 14.66 -3.31
C LYS A 464 3.01 13.56 -3.07
N PHE A 465 3.18 12.38 -3.65
CA PHE A 465 2.35 11.21 -3.30
C PHE A 465 2.39 10.98 -1.79
N VAL A 466 3.59 10.79 -1.21
CA VAL A 466 3.72 10.53 0.24
C VAL A 466 3.20 11.67 1.11
N SER A 467 3.40 12.93 0.70
CA SER A 467 2.97 14.08 1.51
C SER A 467 1.47 14.37 1.43
N THR A 468 0.76 13.84 0.42
CA THR A 468 -0.65 14.18 0.17
C THR A 468 -1.63 13.04 0.34
N ILE A 469 -1.19 11.78 0.35
CA ILE A 469 -2.08 10.62 0.50
C ILE A 469 -2.71 10.51 1.90
N GLY A 470 -2.21 11.24 2.91
CA GLY A 470 -2.72 11.21 4.27
C GLY A 470 -4.00 12.03 4.43
N GLU A 471 -3.89 13.18 5.10
CA GLU A 471 -4.95 14.19 5.17
C GLU A 471 -4.48 15.45 4.45
N SER A 472 -4.90 15.63 3.19
CA SER A 472 -4.54 16.79 2.37
C SER A 472 -5.72 17.25 1.51
N SER A 473 -5.85 18.56 1.31
CA SER A 473 -6.79 19.12 0.33
C SER A 473 -6.25 19.10 -1.10
N ALA A 474 -4.94 18.90 -1.27
CA ALA A 474 -4.30 18.88 -2.58
C ALA A 474 -4.50 17.56 -3.33
N ASN A 475 -4.83 16.47 -2.62
CA ASN A 475 -5.11 15.17 -3.20
C ASN A 475 -6.49 14.72 -2.72
N THR A 476 -7.43 14.69 -3.66
CA THR A 476 -8.83 14.30 -3.40
C THR A 476 -9.14 12.89 -3.88
N ASP A 477 -8.17 12.19 -4.46
CA ASP A 477 -8.35 10.86 -5.04
C ASP A 477 -8.16 9.74 -4.01
N ILE A 478 -7.51 10.03 -2.87
CA ILE A 478 -7.22 9.05 -1.82
C ILE A 478 -7.03 9.73 -0.46
N ARG A 479 -7.43 9.05 0.62
CA ARG A 479 -7.21 9.46 2.01
C ARG A 479 -6.83 8.27 2.88
N ARG A 480 -5.52 8.08 3.08
CA ARG A 480 -4.84 6.97 3.78
C ARG A 480 -3.72 7.49 4.70
N PRO A 481 -4.06 8.11 5.84
CA PRO A 481 -3.06 8.57 6.83
C PRO A 481 -2.20 7.42 7.37
N ASP A 482 -2.76 6.21 7.47
CA ASP A 482 -2.03 5.00 7.80
C ASP A 482 -0.90 4.70 6.80
N TRP A 483 -1.16 4.77 5.49
CA TRP A 483 -0.13 4.57 4.47
C TRP A 483 0.95 5.64 4.55
N MET A 484 0.57 6.90 4.74
CA MET A 484 1.51 8.00 4.90
C MET A 484 2.50 7.72 6.04
N HIS A 485 2.00 7.38 7.24
CA HIS A 485 2.85 7.10 8.40
C HIS A 485 3.73 5.87 8.19
N ILE A 486 3.21 4.80 7.58
CA ILE A 486 3.97 3.58 7.28
C ILE A 486 5.10 3.87 6.28
N ILE A 487 4.84 4.58 5.17
CA ILE A 487 5.84 4.90 4.15
C ILE A 487 6.93 5.82 4.71
N ARG A 488 6.56 6.84 5.49
CA ARG A 488 7.54 7.73 6.14
C ARG A 488 8.42 6.96 7.12
N SER A 489 7.81 6.16 7.99
CA SER A 489 8.55 5.30 8.93
C SER A 489 9.42 4.28 8.21
N LYS A 490 8.99 3.77 7.04
CA LYS A 490 9.81 2.89 6.23
C LYS A 490 11.08 3.59 5.71
N ALA A 491 10.99 4.84 5.27
CA ALA A 491 12.16 5.61 4.87
C ALA A 491 13.15 5.78 6.04
N PHE A 492 12.64 6.12 7.22
CA PHE A 492 13.44 6.26 8.44
C PHE A 492 14.12 4.96 8.88
N THR A 493 13.37 3.85 8.89
CA THR A 493 13.91 2.53 9.25
C THR A 493 14.92 2.02 8.23
N ASN A 494 14.78 2.36 6.94
CA ASN A 494 15.78 2.06 5.93
C ASN A 494 17.10 2.83 6.18
N LEU A 495 17.01 4.12 6.53
CA LEU A 495 18.18 4.92 6.91
C LEU A 495 18.87 4.35 8.16
N TRP A 496 18.08 3.99 9.18
CA TRP A 496 18.59 3.34 10.39
C TRP A 496 19.33 2.04 10.07
N ARG A 497 18.79 1.20 9.18
CA ARG A 497 19.46 -0.05 8.76
C ARG A 497 20.78 0.21 8.05
N LYS A 498 20.91 1.31 7.30
CA LYS A 498 22.20 1.72 6.72
C LYS A 498 23.19 2.14 7.81
N ALA A 499 22.74 2.90 8.82
CA ALA A 499 23.59 3.24 9.97
C ALA A 499 24.08 1.99 10.70
N TYR A 500 23.20 1.02 10.94
CA TYR A 500 23.58 -0.27 11.53
C TYR A 500 24.55 -1.06 10.66
N LYS A 501 24.35 -1.10 9.33
CA LYS A 501 25.29 -1.71 8.39
C LYS A 501 26.66 -1.04 8.46
N ALA A 502 26.71 0.29 8.54
CA ALA A 502 27.95 1.05 8.68
C ALA A 502 28.69 0.68 9.97
N ASN A 503 27.99 0.68 11.12
CA ASN A 503 28.55 0.28 12.41
C ASN A 503 29.09 -1.17 12.39
N LYS A 504 28.33 -2.12 11.82
CA LYS A 504 28.79 -3.51 11.67
C LYS A 504 30.00 -3.67 10.77
N ALA A 505 30.22 -2.76 9.82
CA ALA A 505 31.40 -2.73 8.97
C ALA A 505 32.60 -1.99 9.61
N GLY A 506 32.49 -1.59 10.88
CA GLY A 506 33.56 -0.89 11.61
C GLY A 506 33.59 0.62 11.39
N LEU A 507 32.59 1.20 10.73
CA LEU A 507 32.48 2.66 10.61
C LEU A 507 31.86 3.25 11.86
N THR A 508 32.35 4.42 12.27
CA THR A 508 31.72 5.17 13.37
C THR A 508 30.54 5.97 12.82
N VAL A 509 29.34 5.68 13.30
CA VAL A 509 28.16 6.51 12.99
C VAL A 509 28.24 7.79 13.81
N ILE A 510 28.23 8.94 13.14
CA ILE A 510 28.43 10.27 13.73
C ILE A 510 27.10 10.98 13.93
N GLU A 511 26.27 11.01 12.89
CA GLU A 511 24.99 11.71 12.89
C GLU A 511 24.03 11.02 11.92
N ILE A 512 22.76 10.99 12.30
CA ILE A 512 21.65 10.56 11.45
C ILE A 512 20.55 11.62 11.58
N SER A 513 20.11 12.16 10.46
CA SER A 513 19.16 13.26 10.42
C SER A 513 18.17 13.12 9.25
N GLY A 514 16.96 13.62 9.48
CA GLY A 514 15.97 13.73 8.42
C GLY A 514 15.52 12.38 7.89
N THR A 515 15.51 12.25 6.56
CA THR A 515 14.96 11.06 5.87
C THR A 515 16.07 10.24 5.19
N ASP A 516 17.18 10.88 4.87
CA ASP A 516 18.20 10.40 3.93
C ASP A 516 19.63 10.78 4.33
N GLU A 517 19.88 11.46 5.44
CA GLU A 517 21.24 11.91 5.79
C GLU A 517 21.89 10.99 6.84
N LEU A 518 23.09 10.50 6.49
CA LEU A 518 23.91 9.65 7.36
C LEU A 518 25.36 10.12 7.32
N HIS A 519 25.92 10.43 8.48
CA HIS A 519 27.28 10.90 8.63
C HIS A 519 28.11 9.80 9.27
N VAL A 520 29.21 9.42 8.63
CA VAL A 520 30.09 8.33 9.07
C VAL A 520 31.55 8.76 9.05
N ALA A 521 32.32 8.24 10.00
CA ALA A 521 33.78 8.32 9.99
C ALA A 521 34.37 6.95 9.62
N GLY A 522 35.43 6.96 8.81
CA GLY A 522 36.07 5.77 8.24
C GLY A 522 35.81 5.58 6.73
N ASN A 523 36.42 4.55 6.15
CA ASN A 523 36.34 4.24 4.72
C ASN A 523 34.99 3.58 4.36
N TRP A 524 34.02 4.37 3.92
CA TRP A 524 32.64 3.92 3.69
C TRP A 524 32.40 3.28 2.32
N GLN A 525 33.27 3.53 1.35
CA GLN A 525 33.12 3.09 -0.05
C GLN A 525 33.02 1.56 -0.22
N PRO A 526 33.73 0.73 0.57
CA PRO A 526 33.53 -0.73 0.55
C PRO A 526 32.15 -1.16 1.06
N VAL A 527 31.49 -0.34 1.88
CA VAL A 527 30.21 -0.66 2.52
C VAL A 527 29.01 -0.24 1.67
N PHE A 528 29.14 0.90 0.99
CA PHE A 528 28.08 1.46 0.14
C PHE A 528 28.62 1.82 -1.24
N PRO A 529 28.01 1.30 -2.33
CA PRO A 529 28.38 1.72 -3.67
C PRO A 529 28.01 3.19 -3.88
N GLN A 530 28.93 3.96 -4.45
CA GLN A 530 28.73 5.38 -4.73
C GLN A 530 27.96 5.58 -6.04
N GLY A 531 27.04 6.55 -6.05
CA GLY A 531 26.36 7.00 -7.26
C GLY A 531 24.94 7.51 -6.99
N ARG A 532 24.11 7.54 -8.03
CA ARG A 532 22.76 8.15 -8.00
C ARG A 532 21.62 7.13 -8.10
N ALA A 533 21.91 5.85 -8.34
CA ALA A 533 20.91 4.79 -8.37
C ALA A 533 20.32 4.54 -6.96
N LEU A 534 19.16 3.87 -6.88
CA LEU A 534 18.43 3.67 -5.61
C LEU A 534 19.23 2.86 -4.56
N ASN A 535 20.04 1.90 -5.01
CA ASN A 535 20.90 1.09 -4.15
C ASN A 535 22.24 1.74 -3.81
N GLN A 536 22.55 2.89 -4.43
CA GLN A 536 23.77 3.65 -4.22
C GLN A 536 23.58 4.78 -3.21
N VAL A 537 24.67 5.37 -2.76
CA VAL A 537 24.68 6.56 -1.90
C VAL A 537 25.46 7.69 -2.56
N LYS A 538 25.03 8.93 -2.31
CA LYS A 538 25.71 10.14 -2.78
C LYS A 538 26.51 10.74 -1.64
N ALA A 539 27.82 10.95 -1.83
CA ALA A 539 28.61 11.76 -0.91
C ALA A 539 28.28 13.25 -1.15
N LYS A 540 27.82 13.95 -0.10
CA LYS A 540 27.51 15.39 -0.14
C LYS A 540 28.76 16.21 0.08
N ASN A 541 29.45 15.98 1.20
CA ASN A 541 30.68 16.67 1.58
C ASN A 541 31.47 15.82 2.59
N THR A 542 32.74 16.19 2.76
CA THR A 542 33.60 15.70 3.82
C THR A 542 33.95 16.88 4.72
N TYR A 543 33.90 16.67 6.03
CA TYR A 543 34.28 17.69 7.00
C TYR A 543 34.99 17.06 8.19
N THR A 544 35.82 17.84 8.87
CA THR A 544 36.52 17.41 10.08
C THR A 544 35.73 17.85 11.31
N LEU A 545 35.38 16.90 12.17
CA LEU A 545 34.93 17.17 13.53
C LEU A 545 36.15 17.37 14.42
N GLY A 546 36.16 18.50 15.14
CA GLY A 546 37.25 18.84 16.06
C GLY A 546 38.42 19.56 15.39
N GLY A 547 39.25 20.18 16.22
CA GLY A 547 40.33 21.08 15.81
C GLY A 547 40.20 22.46 16.47
N ASN A 548 41.32 23.00 16.94
CA ASN A 548 41.36 24.37 17.47
C ASN A 548 40.98 25.34 16.36
N ARG A 549 40.02 26.22 16.66
CA ARG A 549 40.01 27.54 16.04
C ARG A 549 41.09 28.40 16.68
#